data_AF-A0A9E3NEN7-F1
#
_entry.id   AF-A0A9E3NEN7-F1
#
_cell.length_a   1.000
_cell.length_b   1.000
_cell.length_c   1.000
_cell.angle_alpha   90.00
_cell.angle_beta   90.00
_cell.angle_gamma   90.00
#
_symmetry.space_group_name_H-M   'P 1'
#
loop_
_entity.id
_entity.type
_entity.pdbx_description
1 polymer ?
#
loop_
_entity_poly.entity_id
_entity_poly.type
_entity_poly.pdbx_seq_one_letter_code
_entity_poly.pdbx_strand_id
1 'polypeptide(L)' 'QEAVELHIQRVYIIHGIGSGRLKTEVYDFLYKHPKVVRFANDYHPQYGMGATEVKFR' A
#
# COMPACT_ATOMS: atom_id res chain seq x y z
N GLN A 1 6.46 2.97 -13.24
CA GLN A 1 6.23 2.83 -11.79
C GLN A 1 6.46 4.21 -11.21
N GLU A 2 5.50 5.11 -11.41
CA GLU A 2 5.76 6.57 -11.37
C GLU A 2 6.22 7.08 -10.00
N ALA A 3 5.62 6.58 -8.90
CA ALA A 3 6.01 6.98 -7.55
C ALA A 3 7.48 6.68 -7.20
N VAL A 4 8.00 5.55 -7.69
CA VAL A 4 9.39 5.16 -7.49
C VAL A 4 10.34 6.06 -8.27
N GLU A 5 9.95 6.44 -9.49
CA GLU A 5 10.74 7.31 -10.38
C GLU A 5 10.80 8.75 -9.84
N LEU A 6 9.73 9.20 -9.18
CA LEU A 6 9.63 10.51 -8.52
C LEU A 6 10.30 10.57 -7.13
N HIS A 7 11.04 9.53 -6.72
CA HIS A 7 11.66 9.43 -5.38
C HIS A 7 10.65 9.58 -4.23
N ILE A 8 9.39 9.17 -4.46
CA ILE A 8 8.37 9.17 -3.41
C ILE A 8 8.66 8.00 -2.47
N GLN A 9 9.12 8.32 -1.26
CA GLN A 9 9.50 7.32 -0.26
C GLN A 9 8.30 6.58 0.35
N ARG A 10 7.10 7.16 0.27
CA ARG A 10 5.89 6.65 0.93
C ARG A 10 4.64 6.96 0.13
N VAL A 11 3.77 5.97 -0.01
CA VAL A 11 2.42 6.14 -0.60
C VAL A 11 1.37 5.43 0.24
N TYR A 12 0.09 5.80 0.02
CA TYR A 12 -1.06 5.07 0.54
C TYR A 12 -1.85 4.48 -0.63
N ILE A 13 -2.09 3.18 -0.59
CA ILE A 13 -2.97 2.50 -1.54
C ILE A 13 -4.36 2.44 -0.92
N ILE A 14 -5.28 3.24 -1.44
CA ILE A 14 -6.67 3.27 -0.99
C ILE A 14 -7.44 2.16 -1.73
N HIS A 15 -7.77 1.09 -1.03
CA HIS A 15 -8.47 -0.06 -1.58
C HIS A 15 -9.89 -0.25 -1.00
N GLY A 16 -10.26 0.56 0.00
CA GLY A 16 -11.52 0.43 0.73
C GLY A 16 -11.55 -0.82 1.63
N ILE A 17 -12.64 -0.99 2.39
CA ILE A 17 -12.80 -2.13 3.30
C ILE A 17 -13.36 -3.34 2.53
N GLY A 18 -14.59 -3.21 2.01
CA GLY A 18 -15.26 -4.23 1.19
C GLY A 18 -15.20 -5.64 1.79
N SER A 19 -15.11 -6.65 0.92
CA SER A 19 -14.84 -8.04 1.32
C SER A 19 -13.36 -8.32 1.62
N GLY A 20 -12.49 -7.31 1.50
CA GLY A 20 -11.04 -7.46 1.66
C GLY A 20 -10.30 -8.05 0.44
N ARG A 21 -11.00 -8.42 -0.64
CA ARG A 21 -10.35 -9.02 -1.82
C ARG A 21 -9.25 -8.14 -2.42
N LEU A 22 -9.51 -6.85 -2.62
CA LEU A 22 -8.51 -5.94 -3.19
C LEU A 22 -7.30 -5.74 -2.24
N LYS A 23 -7.53 -5.73 -0.92
CA LYS A 23 -6.44 -5.70 0.07
C LYS A 23 -5.52 -6.92 -0.09
N THR A 24 -6.10 -8.12 -0.24
CA THR A 24 -5.33 -9.36 -0.43
C THR A 24 -4.47 -9.30 -1.69
N GLU A 25 -5.04 -8.89 -2.82
CA GLU A 25 -4.28 -8.75 -4.08
C GLU A 25 -3.17 -7.68 -3.98
N VAL A 26 -3.45 -6.57 -3.30
CA VAL A 26 -2.44 -5.53 -3.02
C VAL A 26 -1.30 -6.10 -2.17
N TYR A 27 -1.61 -6.88 -1.14
CA TYR A 27 -0.60 -7.52 -0.30
C TYR A 27 0.28 -8.48 -1.10
N ASP A 28 -0.32 -9.34 -1.92
CA ASP A 28 0.40 -10.29 -2.77
C ASP A 28 1.32 -9.60 -3.78
N PHE A 29 0.87 -8.47 -4.33
CA PHE A 29 1.68 -7.64 -5.20
C PHE A 29 2.86 -7.00 -4.45
N LEU A 30 2.59 -6.36 -3.30
CA LEU A 30 3.60 -5.64 -2.53
C LEU A 30 4.67 -6.56 -1.95
N TYR A 31 4.29 -7.77 -1.53
CA TYR A 31 5.22 -8.77 -1.00
C TYR A 31 6.28 -9.19 -2.03
N LYS A 32 5.92 -9.17 -3.32
CA LYS A 32 6.79 -9.55 -4.43
C LYS A 32 7.55 -8.37 -5.02
N HIS A 33 7.24 -7.14 -4.60
CA HIS A 33 7.77 -5.95 -5.26
C HIS A 33 9.18 -5.61 -4.75
N PRO A 34 10.22 -5.65 -5.62
CA PRO A 34 11.62 -5.60 -5.18
C PRO A 34 12.04 -4.28 -4.53
N LYS A 35 11.28 -3.21 -4.75
CA LYS A 35 11.55 -1.88 -4.18
C LYS A 35 10.75 -1.57 -2.92
N VAL A 36 9.84 -2.45 -2.49
CA VAL A 36 9.06 -2.25 -1.27
C VAL A 36 9.91 -2.69 -0.08
N VAL A 37 10.07 -1.80 0.90
CA VAL A 37 10.79 -2.08 2.15
C VAL A 37 9.84 -2.61 3.21
N ARG A 38 8.69 -1.95 3.35
CA ARG A 38 7.59 -2.43 4.20
C ARG A 38 6.26 -1.93 3.67
N PHE A 39 5.20 -2.60 4.10
CA PHE A 39 3.85 -2.07 4.03
C PHE A 39 3.04 -2.44 5.28
N ALA A 40 2.03 -1.63 5.60
CA ALA A 40 1.15 -1.85 6.75
C ALA A 40 -0.24 -1.28 6.51
N ASN A 41 -1.26 -2.00 6.97
CA ASN A 41 -2.66 -1.56 6.95
C ASN A 41 -3.06 -1.10 8.36
N ASP A 42 -2.43 -0.04 8.82
CA ASP A 42 -2.78 0.64 10.07
C ASP A 42 -3.97 1.60 9.83
N TYR A 43 -4.67 1.99 10.90
CA TYR A 43 -5.79 2.91 10.80
C TYR A 43 -5.36 4.26 10.19
N HIS A 44 -6.04 4.68 9.12
CA HIS A 44 -5.85 5.97 8.49
C HIS A 44 -7.00 6.93 8.83
N PRO A 45 -6.76 8.18 9.27
CA PRO A 45 -7.82 9.12 9.69
C PRO A 45 -8.93 9.34 8.65
N GLN A 46 -8.59 9.35 7.36
CA GLN A 46 -9.57 9.56 6.28
C GLN A 46 -10.14 8.27 5.68
N TYR A 47 -9.45 7.13 5.85
CA TYR A 47 -9.77 5.90 5.10
C TYR A 47 -9.99 4.68 6.01
N GLY A 48 -9.89 4.84 7.33
CA GLY A 48 -9.96 3.75 8.30
C GLY A 48 -8.96 2.64 7.97
N MET A 49 -9.43 1.40 8.00
CA MET A 49 -8.65 0.22 7.57
C MET A 49 -8.64 0.01 6.05
N GLY A 50 -9.16 0.96 5.27
CA GLY A 50 -9.28 0.88 3.82
C GLY A 50 -8.04 1.35 3.05
N ALA A 51 -6.92 1.60 3.73
CA ALA A 51 -5.68 2.04 3.10
C ALA A 51 -4.45 1.29 3.62
N THR A 52 -3.52 0.98 2.72
CA THR A 52 -2.23 0.37 3.06
C THR A 52 -1.10 1.38 2.83
N GLU A 53 -0.35 1.70 3.87
CA GLU A 53 0.89 2.48 3.77
C GLU A 53 1.98 1.60 3.15
N VAL A 54 2.68 2.11 2.15
CA VAL A 54 3.81 1.43 1.50
C VAL A 54 5.03 2.34 1.56
N LYS A 55 6.17 1.79 1.99
CA LYS A 55 7.46 2.47 1.99
C LYS A 55 8.39 1.83 0.97
N PHE A 56 9.01 2.63 0.12
CA PHE A 56 9.96 2.19 -0.89
C PHE A 56 11.40 2.51 -0.48
N ARG A 57 12.36 1.76 -1.06
CA ARG A 57 13.80 2.02 -0.94
C ARG A 57 14.25 3.05 -1.98
#